data_AF-A0A1G9DEL3-F1
#
_entry.id   AF-A0A1G9DEL3-F1
#
_cell.length_a   1.000
_cell.length_b   1.000
_cell.length_c   1.000
_cell.angle_alpha   90.00
_cell.angle_beta   90.00
_cell.angle_gamma   90.00
#
_symmetry.space_group_name_H-M   'P 1'
#
loop_
_entity.id
_entity.type
_entity.pdbx_description
1 polymer ?
#
loop_
_entity_poly.entity_id
_entity_poly.type
_entity_poly.pdbx_seq_one_letter_code
_entity_poly.pdbx_strand_id
1 'polypeptide(L)'
;MGAISESGTVSEQGEQRRRQVVRRAGQLLRSEGAVAFYFGLLISMVFNFRIVLNPRSLITGGLGDPLLQTWELAWLHRFLTEGGDLWTANQFYPAEDNFAFTDSLLGYLPLSLFGDGQYAAVFRYNAAFVLAFALAFTGCYLLAKQLGSSWQAAALAGVVFAWAPWRLAHLHHLNVVSTGGIALALWALARGHGYSFRERTEPRPWWIFSGWLIATWQVSIGFAIGLPFVYLMGLVGLVVAVSAWRRRSRPIVIANAYGAAVFLVVTWFLVTPYLRVLETYGFARTWREIEVFSPPVNGLWTAPYETWLWVETIFNDHSTIPEPGIGEKLLFPGLVVVLLAVIGLFVSAWRVRVRVLLGSAVVLSVVLSLGVNFLDGALYRFLWDFLPGWDAMRTPGRLVLWAILPLALLAAGAVTEFGRLLVDRTQVALQLIAIYLLVPALAALLEGIPRWPHVQTPGIPPDVARVFEQTQEPILMLPIDDTSDFTYLLWSIEGFPKLANGNSGNFPPQYQEISEVTRTFPDQRSIDVLKHHGIRKVVVVKSRPYGVDFAARPVAGLPVERVEEGDIVKFTITG
;
A
#
# COMPACT_ATOMS: atom_id res chain seq x y z
N MET A 1 17.84 -34.16 59.28
CA MET A 1 18.52 -32.99 58.69
C MET A 1 18.63 -33.22 57.20
N GLY A 2 17.78 -32.60 56.38
CA GLY A 2 17.78 -32.78 54.93
C GLY A 2 16.52 -32.21 54.30
N ALA A 3 16.42 -30.88 54.20
CA ALA A 3 15.41 -30.17 53.42
C ALA A 3 15.70 -28.65 53.35
N ILE A 4 16.89 -28.21 52.91
CA ILE A 4 17.14 -26.76 52.67
C ILE A 4 17.94 -26.50 51.36
N SER A 5 18.27 -27.50 50.54
CA SER A 5 19.16 -27.31 49.37
C SER A 5 18.47 -27.02 48.03
N GLU A 6 17.16 -27.20 47.87
CA GLU A 6 16.52 -27.14 46.55
C GLU A 6 15.94 -25.76 46.17
N SER A 7 15.73 -24.85 47.14
CA SER A 7 15.13 -23.54 46.85
C SER A 7 16.11 -22.50 46.29
N GLY A 8 17.41 -22.67 46.51
CA GLY A 8 18.45 -21.74 46.03
C GLY A 8 18.82 -21.92 44.55
N THR A 9 18.78 -23.15 44.03
CA THR A 9 19.18 -23.47 42.66
C THR A 9 18.12 -23.06 41.61
N VAL A 10 16.84 -23.02 41.99
CA VAL A 10 15.73 -22.63 41.09
C VAL A 10 15.72 -21.12 40.84
N SER A 11 16.08 -20.30 41.84
CA SER A 11 16.12 -18.84 41.70
C SER A 11 17.31 -18.38 40.83
N GLU A 12 18.48 -19.00 40.99
CA GLU A 12 19.67 -18.70 40.17
C GLU A 12 19.49 -19.08 38.71
N GLN A 13 18.87 -20.24 38.42
CA GLN A 13 18.55 -20.64 37.05
C GLN A 13 17.52 -19.71 36.40
N GLY A 14 16.53 -19.24 37.15
CA GLY A 14 15.56 -18.24 36.68
C GLY A 14 16.21 -16.89 36.36
N GLU A 15 17.15 -16.44 37.20
CA GLU A 15 17.85 -15.18 37.01
C GLU A 15 18.86 -15.26 35.84
N GLN A 16 19.58 -16.38 35.69
CA GLN A 16 20.45 -16.62 34.54
C GLN A 16 19.66 -16.69 33.23
N ARG A 17 18.50 -17.36 33.21
CA ARG A 17 17.61 -17.42 32.04
C ARG A 17 17.09 -16.03 31.68
N ARG A 18 16.71 -15.21 32.68
CA ARG A 18 16.30 -13.81 32.47
C ARG A 18 17.45 -12.96 31.91
N ARG A 19 18.66 -13.06 32.46
CA ARG A 19 19.85 -12.36 31.94
C ARG A 19 20.18 -12.78 30.50
N GLN A 20 20.06 -14.06 30.16
CA GLN A 20 20.26 -14.55 28.80
C GLN A 20 19.19 -14.02 27.83
N VAL A 21 17.92 -13.99 28.23
CA VAL A 21 16.82 -13.41 27.44
C VAL A 21 17.05 -11.92 27.21
N VAL A 22 17.38 -11.16 28.26
CA VAL A 22 17.69 -9.73 28.14
C VAL A 22 18.90 -9.49 27.23
N ARG A 23 19.95 -10.30 27.34
CA ARG A 23 21.13 -10.19 26.46
C ARG A 23 20.78 -10.50 24.99
N ARG A 24 19.99 -11.55 24.74
CA ARG A 24 19.52 -11.90 23.39
C ARG A 24 18.60 -10.83 22.80
N ALA A 25 17.69 -10.28 23.60
CA ALA A 25 16.83 -9.15 23.20
C ALA A 25 17.69 -7.92 22.85
N GLY A 26 18.67 -7.58 23.69
CA GLY A 26 19.62 -6.49 23.41
C GLY A 26 20.43 -6.70 22.14
N GLN A 27 20.84 -7.95 21.84
CA GLN A 27 21.53 -8.29 20.60
C GLN A 27 20.62 -8.19 19.36
N LEU A 28 19.35 -8.58 19.47
CA LEU A 28 18.36 -8.47 18.39
C LEU A 28 18.05 -7.01 18.07
N LEU A 29 17.84 -6.18 19.09
CA LEU A 29 17.61 -4.73 18.95
C LEU A 29 18.81 -3.99 18.35
N ARG A 30 20.01 -4.59 18.41
CA ARG A 30 21.24 -4.05 17.81
C ARG A 30 21.65 -4.77 16.52
N SER A 31 20.80 -5.66 16.01
CA SER A 31 21.07 -6.35 14.75
C SER A 31 21.07 -5.35 13.59
N GLU A 32 21.82 -5.64 12.53
CA GLU A 32 21.89 -4.79 11.33
C GLU A 32 20.50 -4.48 10.75
N GLY A 33 19.59 -5.47 10.78
CA GLY A 33 18.20 -5.26 10.34
C GLY A 33 17.39 -4.33 11.24
N ALA A 34 17.58 -4.41 12.57
CA ALA A 34 16.93 -3.48 13.49
C ALA A 34 17.47 -2.04 13.31
N VAL A 35 18.78 -1.88 13.12
CA VAL A 35 19.39 -0.58 12.84
C VAL A 35 18.89 0.01 11.51
N ALA A 36 18.82 -0.81 10.46
CA ALA A 36 18.25 -0.39 9.18
C ALA A 36 16.78 0.04 9.34
N PHE A 37 15.99 -0.69 10.12
CA PHE A 37 14.61 -0.31 10.43
C PHE A 37 14.51 1.01 11.19
N TYR A 38 15.28 1.21 12.26
CA TYR A 38 15.26 2.48 13.01
C TYR A 38 15.70 3.66 12.16
N PHE A 39 16.69 3.47 11.30
CA PHE A 39 17.14 4.51 10.39
C PHE A 39 16.08 4.86 9.34
N GLY A 40 15.48 3.85 8.69
CA GLY A 40 14.38 4.07 7.76
C GLY A 40 13.16 4.71 8.41
N LEU A 41 12.85 4.30 9.65
CA LEU A 41 11.78 4.90 10.46
C LEU A 41 12.07 6.35 10.81
N LEU A 42 13.31 6.68 11.19
CA LEU A 42 13.72 8.05 11.48
C LEU A 42 13.55 8.96 10.25
N ILE A 43 14.04 8.54 9.08
CA ILE A 43 13.85 9.30 7.83
C ILE A 43 12.36 9.46 7.53
N SER A 44 11.59 8.38 7.62
CA SER A 44 10.14 8.39 7.40
C SER A 44 9.44 9.39 8.33
N MET A 45 9.79 9.41 9.62
CA MET A 45 9.26 10.37 10.60
C MET A 45 9.67 11.81 10.31
N VAL A 46 10.91 12.05 9.88
CA VAL A 46 11.40 13.40 9.52
C VAL A 46 10.66 13.93 8.29
N PHE A 47 10.52 13.11 7.25
CA PHE A 47 9.76 13.49 6.06
C PHE A 47 8.29 13.73 6.39
N ASN A 48 7.72 12.96 7.32
CA ASN A 48 6.32 13.04 7.73
C ASN A 48 6.12 13.81 9.04
N PHE A 49 7.02 14.74 9.39
CA PHE A 49 7.04 15.35 10.73
C PHE A 49 5.71 16.03 11.12
N ARG A 50 4.97 16.60 10.16
CA ARG A 50 3.68 17.26 10.42
C ARG A 50 2.62 16.29 10.91
N ILE A 51 2.46 15.13 10.25
CA ILE A 51 1.54 14.09 10.70
C ILE A 51 2.07 13.39 11.95
N VAL A 52 3.39 13.29 12.16
CA VAL A 52 3.94 12.75 13.43
C VAL A 52 3.60 13.66 14.61
N LEU A 53 3.62 14.98 14.42
CA LEU A 53 3.27 15.96 15.46
C LEU A 53 1.75 16.10 15.66
N ASN A 54 0.94 15.85 14.64
CA ASN A 54 -0.53 15.95 14.69
C ASN A 54 -1.19 14.66 14.17
N PRO A 55 -0.92 13.50 14.81
CA PRO A 55 -1.19 12.20 14.19
C PRO A 55 -2.67 11.82 14.17
N ARG A 56 -3.53 12.58 14.85
CA ARG A 56 -4.98 12.34 14.94
C ARG A 56 -5.81 13.29 14.08
N SER A 57 -5.23 14.36 13.56
CA SER A 57 -5.98 15.47 12.94
C SER A 57 -5.47 15.90 11.57
N LEU A 58 -4.25 15.48 11.18
CA LEU A 58 -3.70 15.74 9.85
C LEU A 58 -3.58 14.44 9.05
N ILE A 59 -3.78 14.55 7.75
CA ILE A 59 -3.54 13.49 6.77
C ILE A 59 -2.72 14.04 5.59
N THR A 60 -1.88 13.18 5.02
CA THR A 60 -1.08 13.44 3.81
C THR A 60 -1.87 13.04 2.55
N GLY A 61 -1.79 13.85 1.49
CA GLY A 61 -2.31 13.53 0.15
C GLY A 61 -3.66 14.15 -0.22
N GLY A 62 -4.54 14.42 0.74
CA GLY A 62 -5.83 15.07 0.51
C GLY A 62 -6.99 14.37 1.21
N LEU A 63 -8.23 14.82 0.94
CA LEU A 63 -9.46 14.27 1.51
C LEU A 63 -10.11 13.15 0.65
N GLY A 64 -9.37 12.61 -0.32
CA GLY A 64 -9.82 11.50 -1.19
C GLY A 64 -9.55 10.12 -0.57
N ASP A 65 -8.82 9.28 -1.31
CA ASP A 65 -8.42 7.92 -0.89
C ASP A 65 -7.86 7.80 0.53
N PRO A 66 -7.07 8.76 1.07
CA PRO A 66 -6.63 8.68 2.46
C PRO A 66 -7.77 8.56 3.49
N LEU A 67 -8.94 9.17 3.23
CA LEU A 67 -10.10 9.03 4.10
C LEU A 67 -10.77 7.67 3.95
N LEU A 68 -10.87 7.15 2.73
CA LEU A 68 -11.37 5.79 2.48
C LEU A 68 -10.50 4.75 3.21
N GLN A 69 -9.18 4.86 3.09
CA GLN A 69 -8.25 3.93 3.74
C GLN A 69 -8.20 4.10 5.26
N THR A 70 -8.48 5.32 5.76
CA THR A 70 -8.71 5.53 7.19
C THR A 70 -9.98 4.81 7.66
N TRP A 71 -11.07 4.88 6.90
CA TRP A 71 -12.30 4.14 7.16
C TRP A 71 -12.10 2.62 7.04
N GLU A 72 -11.34 2.12 6.07
CA GLU A 72 -11.01 0.69 5.93
C GLU A 72 -10.34 0.16 7.21
N LEU A 73 -9.31 0.85 7.72
CA LEU A 73 -8.64 0.47 8.97
C LEU A 73 -9.56 0.54 10.20
N ALA A 74 -10.53 1.45 10.20
CA ALA A 74 -11.56 1.56 11.23
C ALA A 74 -12.57 0.41 11.14
N TRP A 75 -12.97 0.02 9.94
CA TRP A 75 -13.85 -1.13 9.70
C TRP A 75 -13.20 -2.44 10.17
N LEU A 76 -11.90 -2.64 9.87
CA LEU A 76 -11.13 -3.76 10.41
C LEU A 76 -11.14 -3.78 11.95
N HIS A 77 -11.05 -2.61 12.57
CA HIS A 77 -11.10 -2.50 14.03
C HIS A 77 -12.48 -2.88 14.58
N ARG A 78 -13.57 -2.36 13.99
CA ARG A 78 -14.93 -2.76 14.35
C ARG A 78 -15.10 -4.27 14.26
N PHE A 79 -14.65 -4.88 13.17
CA PHE A 79 -14.73 -6.34 13.01
C PHE A 79 -13.98 -7.09 14.13
N LEU A 80 -12.81 -6.59 14.56
CA LEU A 80 -12.06 -7.19 15.67
C LEU A 80 -12.71 -7.01 17.04
N THR A 81 -13.34 -5.87 17.30
CA THR A 81 -13.88 -5.52 18.63
C THR A 81 -15.33 -5.95 18.81
N GLU A 82 -16.14 -5.88 17.76
CA GLU A 82 -17.58 -6.14 17.79
C GLU A 82 -17.99 -7.41 17.03
N GLY A 83 -17.12 -7.93 16.15
CA GLY A 83 -17.43 -9.07 15.28
C GLY A 83 -18.32 -8.70 14.10
N GLY A 84 -19.06 -9.67 13.56
CA GLY A 84 -19.95 -9.50 12.41
C GLY A 84 -19.35 -9.97 11.09
N ASP A 85 -19.93 -9.53 9.98
CA ASP A 85 -19.41 -9.79 8.64
C ASP A 85 -18.35 -8.75 8.28
N LEU A 86 -17.15 -9.23 7.91
CA LEU A 86 -16.05 -8.36 7.47
C LEU A 86 -16.31 -7.79 6.08
N TRP A 87 -16.97 -8.55 5.19
CA TRP A 87 -17.00 -8.23 3.76
C TRP A 87 -18.18 -7.33 3.38
N THR A 88 -19.27 -7.37 4.15
CA THR A 88 -20.39 -6.44 3.98
C THR A 88 -20.23 -5.24 4.93
N ALA A 89 -19.60 -4.18 4.42
CA ALA A 89 -19.37 -2.94 5.16
C ALA A 89 -20.61 -2.04 5.21
N ASN A 90 -20.50 -0.93 5.94
CA ASN A 90 -21.59 0.02 6.14
C ASN A 90 -21.81 0.99 4.96
N GLN A 91 -21.08 0.86 3.85
CA GLN A 91 -21.22 1.70 2.66
C GLN A 91 -21.98 1.01 1.53
N PHE A 92 -22.43 1.77 0.54
CA PHE A 92 -23.13 1.27 -0.64
C PHE A 92 -24.38 0.42 -0.33
N TYR A 93 -25.02 0.62 0.81
CA TYR A 93 -26.25 -0.10 1.14
C TYR A 93 -27.27 0.01 -0.01
N PRO A 94 -27.91 -1.08 -0.46
CA PRO A 94 -27.93 -2.43 0.14
C PRO A 94 -26.94 -3.45 -0.43
N ALA A 95 -25.87 -3.03 -1.12
CA ALA A 95 -24.89 -3.95 -1.72
C ALA A 95 -24.16 -4.79 -0.65
N GLU A 96 -24.11 -6.11 -0.86
CA GLU A 96 -23.32 -7.08 -0.08
C GLU A 96 -21.88 -7.21 -0.61
N ASP A 97 -20.96 -7.73 0.21
CA ASP A 97 -19.53 -7.88 -0.10
C ASP A 97 -18.85 -6.54 -0.53
N ASN A 98 -19.46 -5.40 -0.17
CA ASN A 98 -19.03 -4.07 -0.62
C ASN A 98 -17.64 -3.65 -0.11
N PHE A 99 -17.09 -4.30 0.91
CA PHE A 99 -15.70 -4.10 1.35
C PHE A 99 -14.69 -4.61 0.31
N ALA A 100 -15.06 -5.59 -0.50
CA ALA A 100 -14.21 -6.12 -1.59
C ALA A 100 -14.26 -5.27 -2.88
N PHE A 101 -14.91 -4.10 -2.86
CA PHE A 101 -14.85 -3.17 -4.00
C PHE A 101 -13.54 -2.36 -4.05
N THR A 102 -12.74 -2.48 -2.98
CA THR A 102 -11.43 -1.85 -2.77
C THR A 102 -10.43 -2.87 -2.19
N ASP A 103 -9.19 -2.46 -2.01
CA ASP A 103 -8.16 -3.26 -1.35
C ASP A 103 -8.41 -3.34 0.17
N SER A 104 -8.31 -4.54 0.76
CA SER A 104 -8.77 -4.77 2.14
C SER A 104 -7.89 -4.20 3.26
N LEU A 105 -6.62 -3.85 2.97
CA LEU A 105 -5.61 -3.44 3.97
C LEU A 105 -5.43 -4.41 5.16
N LEU A 106 -5.84 -5.68 5.04
CA LEU A 106 -5.80 -6.67 6.11
C LEU A 106 -4.39 -6.90 6.69
N GLY A 107 -3.34 -6.63 5.93
CA GLY A 107 -1.97 -6.65 6.45
C GLY A 107 -1.75 -5.68 7.62
N TYR A 108 -2.57 -4.64 7.76
CA TYR A 108 -2.50 -3.66 8.85
C TYR A 108 -3.43 -3.96 10.03
N LEU A 109 -4.11 -5.12 10.03
CA LEU A 109 -4.98 -5.57 11.11
C LEU A 109 -4.39 -5.41 12.54
N PRO A 110 -3.07 -5.63 12.79
CA PRO A 110 -2.52 -5.39 14.12
C PRO A 110 -2.58 -3.93 14.60
N LEU A 111 -2.58 -2.93 13.70
CA LEU A 111 -2.77 -1.52 14.06
C LEU A 111 -4.22 -1.23 14.46
N SER A 112 -5.16 -2.00 13.92
CA SER A 112 -6.59 -1.95 14.24
C SER A 112 -6.93 -2.49 15.64
N LEU A 113 -5.95 -2.85 16.47
CA LEU A 113 -6.19 -3.27 17.86
C LEU A 113 -6.27 -2.11 18.88
N PHE A 114 -5.97 -0.86 18.47
CA PHE A 114 -5.74 0.25 19.42
C PHE A 114 -6.62 1.48 19.18
N GLY A 115 -7.25 1.99 20.24
CA GLY A 115 -8.12 3.18 20.24
C GLY A 115 -9.51 2.91 19.66
N ASP A 116 -10.42 3.89 19.70
CA ASP A 116 -11.76 3.81 19.09
C ASP A 116 -12.10 5.17 18.46
N GLY A 117 -13.04 5.19 17.51
CA GLY A 117 -13.55 6.41 16.86
C GLY A 117 -12.65 7.01 15.78
N GLN A 118 -13.13 8.10 15.17
CA GLN A 118 -12.54 8.73 13.99
C GLN A 118 -11.08 9.14 14.20
N TYR A 119 -10.77 9.80 15.32
CA TYR A 119 -9.42 10.31 15.60
C TYR A 119 -8.39 9.20 15.81
N ALA A 120 -8.80 8.06 16.38
CA ALA A 120 -7.94 6.89 16.51
C ALA A 120 -7.69 6.23 15.15
N ALA A 121 -8.70 6.19 14.28
CA ALA A 121 -8.54 5.70 12.91
C ALA A 121 -7.50 6.52 12.12
N VAL A 122 -7.57 7.85 12.20
CA VAL A 122 -6.57 8.74 11.58
C VAL A 122 -5.15 8.46 12.10
N PHE A 123 -5.01 8.20 13.40
CA PHE A 123 -3.73 7.80 13.99
C PHE A 123 -3.21 6.48 13.40
N ARG A 124 -4.07 5.47 13.24
CA ARG A 124 -3.68 4.17 12.65
C ARG A 124 -3.24 4.34 11.20
N TYR A 125 -3.98 5.11 10.41
CA TYR A 125 -3.62 5.43 9.03
C TYR A 125 -2.23 6.09 8.95
N ASN A 126 -2.00 7.14 9.74
CA ASN A 126 -0.72 7.85 9.77
C ASN A 126 0.44 6.95 10.26
N ALA A 127 0.19 6.09 11.25
CA ALA A 127 1.17 5.11 11.72
C ALA A 127 1.50 4.09 10.62
N ALA A 128 0.48 3.55 9.93
CA ALA A 128 0.65 2.63 8.81
C ALA A 128 1.45 3.28 7.67
N PHE A 129 1.16 4.54 7.36
CA PHE A 129 1.84 5.32 6.34
C PHE A 129 3.33 5.48 6.65
N VAL A 130 3.68 5.94 7.86
CA VAL A 130 5.09 6.07 8.29
C VAL A 130 5.81 4.72 8.28
N LEU A 131 5.15 3.64 8.72
CA LEU A 131 5.70 2.29 8.72
C LEU A 131 5.91 1.73 7.32
N ALA A 132 5.04 2.06 6.35
CA ALA A 132 5.15 1.57 4.97
C ALA A 132 6.51 1.93 4.34
N PHE A 133 6.94 3.19 4.50
CA PHE A 133 8.25 3.66 4.03
C PHE A 133 9.41 3.02 4.78
N ALA A 134 9.31 2.87 6.10
CA ALA A 134 10.35 2.25 6.92
C ALA A 134 10.56 0.76 6.53
N LEU A 135 9.47 0.02 6.30
CA LEU A 135 9.52 -1.37 5.86
C LEU A 135 10.07 -1.51 4.44
N ALA A 136 9.72 -0.60 3.53
CA ALA A 136 10.29 -0.55 2.19
C ALA A 136 11.81 -0.36 2.21
N PHE A 137 12.30 0.62 2.97
CA PHE A 137 13.72 0.86 3.15
C PHE A 137 14.43 -0.38 3.68
N THR A 138 13.90 -0.93 4.77
CA THR A 138 14.46 -2.09 5.48
C THR A 138 14.51 -3.32 4.57
N GLY A 139 13.42 -3.59 3.85
CA GLY A 139 13.31 -4.74 2.96
C GLY A 139 14.35 -4.73 1.86
N CYS A 140 14.47 -3.61 1.14
CA CYS A 140 15.41 -3.50 0.03
C CYS A 140 16.88 -3.44 0.52
N TYR A 141 17.13 -2.75 1.64
CA TYR A 141 18.43 -2.75 2.31
C TYR A 141 18.89 -4.19 2.64
N LEU A 142 18.04 -4.94 3.34
CA LEU A 142 18.34 -6.31 3.74
C LEU A 142 18.51 -7.23 2.55
N LEU A 143 17.66 -7.09 1.52
CA LEU A 143 17.77 -7.84 0.27
C LEU A 143 19.12 -7.59 -0.41
N ALA A 144 19.51 -6.33 -0.62
CA ALA A 144 20.78 -5.97 -1.24
C ALA A 144 21.98 -6.53 -0.45
N LYS A 145 21.95 -6.40 0.88
CA LYS A 145 22.95 -7.00 1.79
C LYS A 145 23.06 -8.52 1.59
N GLN A 146 21.94 -9.22 1.58
CA GLN A 146 21.89 -10.68 1.40
C GLN A 146 22.42 -11.10 0.02
N LEU A 147 22.21 -10.28 -1.00
CA LEU A 147 22.74 -10.47 -2.35
C LEU A 147 24.22 -10.09 -2.51
N GLY A 148 24.86 -9.63 -1.42
CA GLY A 148 26.30 -9.44 -1.34
C GLY A 148 26.79 -8.02 -1.62
N SER A 149 25.92 -7.01 -1.51
CA SER A 149 26.33 -5.61 -1.60
C SER A 149 27.08 -5.13 -0.36
N SER A 150 27.80 -4.00 -0.47
CA SER A 150 28.24 -3.26 0.70
C SER A 150 27.04 -2.66 1.46
N TRP A 151 27.26 -2.21 2.71
CA TRP A 151 26.19 -1.61 3.50
C TRP A 151 25.76 -0.23 2.97
N GLN A 152 26.67 0.53 2.33
CA GLN A 152 26.36 1.81 1.68
C GLN A 152 25.53 1.59 0.41
N ALA A 153 25.89 0.59 -0.38
CA ALA A 153 25.12 0.18 -1.55
C ALA A 153 23.71 -0.33 -1.15
N ALA A 154 23.61 -1.03 -0.02
CA ALA A 154 22.33 -1.42 0.54
C ALA A 154 21.51 -0.22 1.02
N ALA A 155 22.15 0.79 1.64
CA ALA A 155 21.49 2.04 2.01
C ALA A 155 20.93 2.77 0.78
N LEU A 156 21.69 2.85 -0.32
CA LEU A 156 21.19 3.37 -1.60
C LEU A 156 19.96 2.59 -2.08
N ALA A 157 20.03 1.26 -2.12
CA ALA A 157 18.91 0.44 -2.57
C ALA A 157 17.65 0.60 -1.69
N GLY A 158 17.85 0.70 -0.36
CA GLY A 158 16.81 1.01 0.60
C GLY A 158 16.17 2.37 0.35
N VAL A 159 16.98 3.42 0.18
CA VAL A 159 16.51 4.79 -0.08
C VAL A 159 15.69 4.84 -1.37
N VAL A 160 16.23 4.33 -2.46
CA VAL A 160 15.56 4.33 -3.77
C VAL A 160 14.23 3.59 -3.69
N PHE A 161 14.20 2.39 -3.09
CA PHE A 161 12.97 1.63 -3.03
C PHE A 161 11.92 2.33 -2.17
N ALA A 162 12.31 3.00 -1.08
CA ALA A 162 11.39 3.68 -0.18
C ALA A 162 10.92 5.07 -0.68
N TRP A 163 11.77 5.85 -1.35
CA TRP A 163 11.49 7.25 -1.66
C TRP A 163 11.74 7.66 -3.11
N ALA A 164 11.86 6.71 -4.05
CA ALA A 164 11.91 7.05 -5.48
C ALA A 164 10.77 8.00 -5.88
N PRO A 165 11.02 9.02 -6.73
CA PRO A 165 10.02 9.99 -7.19
C PRO A 165 8.68 9.37 -7.59
N TRP A 166 8.67 8.29 -8.40
CA TRP A 166 7.45 7.56 -8.76
C TRP A 166 6.56 7.24 -7.56
N ARG A 167 7.15 6.78 -6.45
CA ARG A 167 6.40 6.37 -5.27
C ARG A 167 5.71 7.56 -4.60
N LEU A 168 6.28 8.74 -4.73
CA LEU A 168 5.68 9.99 -4.25
C LEU A 168 4.46 10.38 -5.08
N ALA A 169 4.35 9.99 -6.35
CA ALA A 169 3.11 10.19 -7.11
C ALA A 169 1.91 9.40 -6.54
N HIS A 170 2.15 8.38 -5.71
CA HIS A 170 1.14 7.47 -5.16
C HIS A 170 0.90 7.66 -3.66
N LEU A 171 1.30 8.80 -3.10
CA LEU A 171 1.22 9.08 -1.66
C LEU A 171 -0.20 9.10 -1.06
N HIS A 172 -1.23 9.18 -1.89
CA HIS A 172 -2.63 9.08 -1.48
C HIS A 172 -3.13 7.62 -1.44
N HIS A 173 -2.33 6.66 -1.92
CA HIS A 173 -2.66 5.24 -2.00
C HIS A 173 -1.79 4.41 -1.03
N LEU A 174 -2.21 4.29 0.24
CA LEU A 174 -1.51 3.47 1.24
C LEU A 174 -1.27 2.05 0.73
N ASN A 175 -2.31 1.38 0.23
CA ASN A 175 -2.22 0.06 -0.43
C ASN A 175 -1.10 -0.03 -1.50
N VAL A 176 -0.87 1.02 -2.30
CA VAL A 176 0.17 1.06 -3.35
C VAL A 176 1.55 1.35 -2.78
N VAL A 177 1.67 2.23 -1.78
CA VAL A 177 2.97 2.52 -1.13
C VAL A 177 3.34 1.47 -0.08
N SER A 178 2.47 0.54 0.27
CA SER A 178 2.73 -0.52 1.23
C SER A 178 3.41 -1.74 0.61
N THR A 179 4.64 -1.57 0.11
CA THR A 179 5.35 -2.61 -0.67
C THR A 179 6.59 -3.19 0.03
N GLY A 180 6.82 -2.85 1.30
CA GLY A 180 8.00 -3.31 2.03
C GLY A 180 8.07 -4.83 2.22
N GLY A 181 6.92 -5.49 2.25
CA GLY A 181 6.83 -6.94 2.33
C GLY A 181 7.36 -7.65 1.09
N ILE A 182 7.33 -7.01 -0.09
CA ILE A 182 7.88 -7.59 -1.33
C ILE A 182 9.38 -7.86 -1.15
N ALA A 183 10.15 -6.82 -0.83
CA ALA A 183 11.60 -6.95 -0.67
C ALA A 183 11.97 -7.78 0.57
N LEU A 184 11.21 -7.67 1.67
CA LEU A 184 11.41 -8.49 2.87
C LEU A 184 11.15 -9.99 2.63
N ALA A 185 10.10 -10.34 1.87
CA ALA A 185 9.80 -11.72 1.51
C ALA A 185 10.93 -12.31 0.66
N LEU A 186 11.35 -11.59 -0.38
CA LEU A 186 12.47 -11.99 -1.25
C LEU A 186 13.78 -12.11 -0.45
N TRP A 187 14.04 -11.19 0.47
CA TRP A 187 15.20 -11.27 1.37
C TRP A 187 15.16 -12.51 2.24
N ALA A 188 14.04 -12.77 2.92
CA ALA A 188 13.89 -13.91 3.82
C ALA A 188 14.01 -15.23 3.06
N LEU A 189 13.41 -15.33 1.86
CA LEU A 189 13.57 -16.49 0.98
C LEU A 189 15.02 -16.66 0.51
N ALA A 190 15.68 -15.59 0.09
CA ALA A 190 17.08 -15.64 -0.32
C ALA A 190 17.98 -16.09 0.84
N ARG A 191 17.81 -15.50 2.02
CA ARG A 191 18.53 -15.85 3.26
C ARG A 191 18.25 -17.29 3.68
N GLY A 192 17.00 -17.74 3.60
CA GLY A 192 16.59 -19.09 3.94
C GLY A 192 17.17 -20.15 3.02
N HIS A 193 17.36 -19.84 1.74
CA HIS A 193 18.01 -20.75 0.78
C HIS A 193 19.54 -20.64 0.74
N GLY A 194 20.12 -19.75 1.55
CA GLY A 194 21.54 -19.42 1.50
C GLY A 194 21.95 -18.82 0.16
N TYR A 195 21.02 -18.13 -0.51
CA TYR A 195 21.20 -17.58 -1.84
C TYR A 195 21.82 -16.18 -1.76
N SER A 196 22.83 -15.96 -2.59
CA SER A 196 23.48 -14.68 -2.84
C SER A 196 24.02 -14.67 -4.27
N PHE A 197 24.31 -13.49 -4.81
CA PHE A 197 24.93 -13.36 -6.13
C PHE A 197 26.45 -13.59 -6.11
N ARG A 198 27.07 -13.62 -4.92
CA ARG A 198 28.51 -13.86 -4.75
C ARG A 198 28.79 -15.28 -4.31
N GLU A 199 28.36 -15.63 -3.10
CA GLU A 199 28.69 -16.90 -2.44
C GLU A 199 27.45 -17.52 -1.80
N ARG A 200 27.36 -18.85 -1.86
CA ARG A 200 26.28 -19.56 -1.17
C ARG A 200 26.61 -19.68 0.31
N THR A 201 25.62 -19.38 1.14
CA THR A 201 25.69 -19.61 2.58
C THR A 201 24.87 -20.82 2.97
N GLU A 202 24.96 -21.24 4.24
CA GLU A 202 24.15 -22.34 4.76
C GLU A 202 22.65 -21.98 4.75
N PRO A 203 21.79 -22.88 4.25
CA PRO A 203 20.35 -22.66 4.24
C PRO A 203 19.78 -22.67 5.65
N ARG A 204 18.77 -21.82 5.88
CA ARG A 204 18.06 -21.65 7.16
C ARG A 204 16.56 -21.82 6.92
N PRO A 205 16.00 -23.04 7.08
CA PRO A 205 14.61 -23.34 6.72
C PRO A 205 13.56 -22.42 7.36
N TRP A 206 13.81 -21.94 8.57
CA TRP A 206 12.87 -21.03 9.23
C TRP A 206 12.69 -19.70 8.47
N TRP A 207 13.76 -19.16 7.87
CA TRP A 207 13.68 -17.95 7.04
C TRP A 207 12.91 -18.19 5.74
N ILE A 208 12.93 -19.42 5.23
CA ILE A 208 12.11 -19.81 4.08
C ILE A 208 10.63 -19.67 4.44
N PHE A 209 10.23 -20.31 5.54
CA PHE A 209 8.85 -20.24 6.03
C PHE A 209 8.45 -18.78 6.34
N SER A 210 9.31 -18.02 7.02
CA SER A 210 9.08 -16.59 7.28
C SER A 210 8.93 -15.78 5.99
N GLY A 211 9.69 -16.08 4.94
CA GLY A 211 9.58 -15.39 3.65
C GLY A 211 8.21 -15.60 2.99
N TRP A 212 7.67 -16.81 3.05
CA TRP A 212 6.30 -17.09 2.60
C TRP A 212 5.23 -16.42 3.47
N LEU A 213 5.43 -16.36 4.79
CA LEU A 213 4.52 -15.64 5.68
C LEU A 213 4.54 -14.13 5.41
N ILE A 214 5.71 -13.53 5.18
CA ILE A 214 5.82 -12.11 4.81
C ILE A 214 5.17 -11.86 3.45
N ALA A 215 5.31 -12.80 2.49
CA ALA A 215 4.61 -12.71 1.21
C ALA A 215 3.08 -12.77 1.40
N THR A 216 2.61 -13.62 2.31
CA THR A 216 1.18 -13.75 2.66
C THR A 216 0.66 -12.44 3.26
N TRP A 217 1.41 -11.86 4.19
CA TRP A 217 1.13 -10.55 4.76
C TRP A 217 1.06 -9.47 3.68
N GLN A 218 2.04 -9.43 2.75
CA GLN A 218 2.07 -8.43 1.68
C GLN A 218 0.86 -8.53 0.74
N VAL A 219 0.40 -9.74 0.41
CA VAL A 219 -0.79 -9.94 -0.45
C VAL A 219 -2.07 -9.52 0.29
N SER A 220 -2.14 -9.72 1.61
CA SER A 220 -3.30 -9.29 2.41
C SER A 220 -3.50 -7.76 2.48
N ILE A 221 -2.53 -6.96 2.02
CA ILE A 221 -2.70 -5.51 1.96
C ILE A 221 -3.62 -5.10 0.81
N GLY A 222 -3.53 -5.76 -0.34
CA GLY A 222 -4.28 -5.38 -1.53
C GLY A 222 -3.74 -5.99 -2.81
N PHE A 223 -4.59 -6.10 -3.82
CA PHE A 223 -4.29 -6.68 -5.12
C PHE A 223 -3.76 -5.67 -6.14
N ALA A 224 -3.87 -4.36 -5.89
CA ALA A 224 -3.31 -3.32 -6.77
C ALA A 224 -1.82 -3.52 -7.07
N ILE A 225 -1.03 -3.91 -6.08
CA ILE A 225 0.36 -4.36 -6.25
C ILE A 225 0.50 -5.86 -5.96
N GLY A 226 -0.42 -6.42 -5.16
CA GLY A 226 -0.42 -7.82 -4.77
C GLY A 226 -0.60 -8.79 -5.94
N LEU A 227 -1.38 -8.45 -6.97
CA LEU A 227 -1.61 -9.36 -8.10
C LEU A 227 -0.30 -9.63 -8.87
N PRO A 228 0.44 -8.64 -9.40
CA PRO A 228 1.77 -8.88 -9.97
C PRO A 228 2.72 -9.62 -9.01
N PHE A 229 2.63 -9.33 -7.70
CA PHE A 229 3.45 -9.99 -6.69
C PHE A 229 3.10 -11.49 -6.52
N VAL A 230 1.83 -11.88 -6.60
CA VAL A 230 1.40 -13.28 -6.57
C VAL A 230 2.01 -14.05 -7.75
N TYR A 231 1.99 -13.47 -8.96
CA TYR A 231 2.64 -14.07 -10.13
C TYR A 231 4.16 -14.19 -9.95
N LEU A 232 4.82 -13.15 -9.41
CA LEU A 232 6.24 -13.23 -9.06
C LEU A 232 6.50 -14.37 -8.05
N MET A 233 5.66 -14.48 -7.01
CA MET A 233 5.79 -15.52 -6.01
C MET A 233 5.52 -16.93 -6.58
N GLY A 234 4.63 -17.06 -7.56
CA GLY A 234 4.44 -18.28 -8.33
C GLY A 234 5.71 -18.68 -9.08
N LEU A 235 6.36 -17.74 -9.76
CA LEU A 235 7.63 -17.97 -10.45
C LEU A 235 8.76 -18.33 -9.47
N VAL A 236 8.87 -17.61 -8.35
CA VAL A 236 9.82 -17.93 -7.27
C VAL A 236 9.56 -19.32 -6.71
N GLY A 237 8.30 -19.68 -6.46
CA GLY A 237 7.88 -21.00 -6.01
C GLY A 237 8.29 -22.10 -6.99
N LEU A 238 8.11 -21.90 -8.29
CA LEU A 238 8.54 -22.83 -9.33
C LEU A 238 10.06 -23.01 -9.34
N VAL A 239 10.83 -21.91 -9.33
CA VAL A 239 12.29 -21.96 -9.27
C VAL A 239 12.76 -22.68 -8.01
N VAL A 240 12.14 -22.39 -6.87
CA VAL A 240 12.47 -23.02 -5.60
C VAL A 240 12.13 -24.51 -5.63
N ALA A 241 10.97 -24.91 -6.16
CA ALA A 241 10.57 -26.31 -6.29
C ALA A 241 11.58 -27.11 -7.13
N VAL A 242 11.97 -26.58 -8.30
CA VAL A 242 13.02 -27.19 -9.15
C VAL A 242 14.34 -27.27 -8.42
N SER A 243 14.72 -26.23 -7.66
CA SER A 243 15.97 -26.22 -6.90
C SER A 243 15.96 -27.20 -5.72
N ALA A 244 14.84 -27.31 -5.01
CA ALA A 244 14.66 -28.15 -3.84
C ALA A 244 14.64 -29.63 -4.24
N TRP A 245 14.00 -29.96 -5.36
CA TRP A 245 14.06 -31.27 -6.00
C TRP A 245 15.51 -31.71 -6.25
N ARG A 246 16.34 -30.80 -6.77
CA ARG A 246 17.76 -31.08 -7.04
C ARG A 246 18.60 -31.20 -5.77
N ARG A 247 18.32 -30.41 -4.72
CA ARG A 247 19.10 -30.40 -3.47
C ARG A 247 18.76 -31.54 -2.51
N ARG A 248 17.60 -32.20 -2.65
CA ARG A 248 17.12 -33.31 -1.79
C ARG A 248 17.17 -33.05 -0.26
N SER A 249 17.12 -31.79 0.16
CA SER A 249 17.13 -31.41 1.58
C SER A 249 15.71 -31.39 2.15
N ARG A 250 15.38 -32.38 3.00
CA ARG A 250 14.04 -32.51 3.61
C ARG A 250 13.58 -31.22 4.33
N PRO A 251 14.39 -30.55 5.16
CA PRO A 251 13.94 -29.34 5.87
C PRO A 251 13.58 -28.18 4.93
N ILE A 252 14.32 -28.01 3.83
CA ILE A 252 14.06 -26.96 2.83
C ILE A 252 12.77 -27.24 2.08
N VAL A 253 12.54 -28.49 1.68
CA VAL A 253 11.31 -28.91 1.01
C VAL A 253 10.10 -28.68 1.92
N ILE A 254 10.19 -29.12 3.18
CA ILE A 254 9.13 -28.96 4.19
C ILE A 254 8.81 -27.48 4.40
N ALA A 255 9.82 -26.63 4.64
CA ALA A 255 9.59 -25.21 4.89
C ALA A 255 8.94 -24.49 3.68
N ASN A 256 9.33 -24.85 2.45
CA ASN A 256 8.69 -24.32 1.26
C ASN A 256 7.27 -24.84 1.07
N ALA A 257 7.04 -26.14 1.27
CA ALA A 257 5.72 -26.74 1.10
C ALA A 257 4.70 -26.12 2.07
N TYR A 258 5.03 -26.04 3.37
CA TYR A 258 4.16 -25.41 4.36
C TYR A 258 4.02 -23.90 4.12
N GLY A 259 5.10 -23.20 3.82
CA GLY A 259 5.05 -21.76 3.54
C GLY A 259 4.18 -21.43 2.31
N ALA A 260 4.41 -22.13 1.20
CA ALA A 260 3.62 -21.96 -0.02
C ALA A 260 2.16 -22.39 0.18
N ALA A 261 1.89 -23.45 0.95
CA ALA A 261 0.52 -23.84 1.28
C ALA A 261 -0.21 -22.74 2.05
N VAL A 262 0.41 -22.15 3.08
CA VAL A 262 -0.17 -21.02 3.81
C VAL A 262 -0.43 -19.83 2.87
N PHE A 263 0.55 -19.49 2.05
CA PHE A 263 0.41 -18.42 1.06
C PHE A 263 -0.77 -18.64 0.12
N LEU A 264 -0.89 -19.84 -0.47
CA LEU A 264 -1.95 -20.17 -1.41
C LEU A 264 -3.33 -20.22 -0.75
N VAL A 265 -3.43 -20.84 0.43
CA VAL A 265 -4.71 -20.94 1.17
C VAL A 265 -5.21 -19.56 1.57
N VAL A 266 -4.34 -18.71 2.14
CA VAL A 266 -4.74 -17.34 2.53
C VAL A 266 -5.08 -16.51 1.28
N THR A 267 -4.27 -16.58 0.21
CA THR A 267 -4.58 -15.88 -1.04
C THR A 267 -5.94 -16.31 -1.60
N TRP A 268 -6.26 -17.61 -1.56
CA TRP A 268 -7.55 -18.14 -1.99
C TRP A 268 -8.73 -17.57 -1.17
N PHE A 269 -8.61 -17.55 0.16
CA PHE A 269 -9.62 -16.94 1.03
C PHE A 269 -9.79 -15.45 0.75
N LEU A 270 -8.70 -14.73 0.50
CA LEU A 270 -8.75 -13.31 0.17
C LEU A 270 -9.39 -13.03 -1.19
N VAL A 271 -9.15 -13.87 -2.20
CA VAL A 271 -9.69 -13.69 -3.56
C VAL A 271 -11.19 -14.04 -3.64
N THR A 272 -11.66 -14.96 -2.80
CA THR A 272 -13.05 -15.45 -2.81
C THR A 272 -14.13 -14.34 -2.82
N PRO A 273 -14.13 -13.35 -1.89
CA PRO A 273 -15.13 -12.28 -1.91
C PRO A 273 -15.04 -11.41 -3.18
N TYR A 274 -13.85 -11.17 -3.73
CA TYR A 274 -13.69 -10.44 -4.99
C TYR A 274 -14.33 -11.20 -6.16
N LEU A 275 -14.19 -12.53 -6.20
CA LEU A 275 -14.85 -13.35 -7.23
C LEU A 275 -16.38 -13.30 -7.10
N ARG A 276 -16.92 -13.35 -5.87
CA ARG A 276 -18.37 -13.19 -5.64
C ARG A 276 -18.88 -11.84 -6.11
N VAL A 277 -18.11 -10.77 -5.84
CA VAL A 277 -18.42 -9.41 -6.30
C VAL A 277 -18.47 -9.34 -7.83
N LEU A 278 -17.49 -9.94 -8.52
CA LEU A 278 -17.48 -9.98 -9.98
C LEU A 278 -18.70 -10.72 -10.54
N GLU A 279 -19.06 -11.86 -9.94
CA GLU A 279 -20.23 -12.65 -10.34
C GLU A 279 -21.56 -11.90 -10.07
N THR A 280 -21.68 -11.24 -8.92
CA THR A 280 -22.92 -10.60 -8.46
C THR A 280 -23.19 -9.28 -9.17
N TYR A 281 -22.17 -8.44 -9.33
CA TYR A 281 -22.33 -7.07 -9.86
C TYR A 281 -21.88 -6.93 -11.31
N GLY A 282 -21.23 -7.95 -11.87
CA GLY A 282 -20.73 -7.91 -13.25
C GLY A 282 -19.66 -6.84 -13.48
N PHE A 283 -18.91 -6.46 -12.45
CA PHE A 283 -17.85 -5.46 -12.60
C PHE A 283 -16.80 -5.97 -13.57
N ALA A 284 -16.59 -5.22 -14.64
CA ALA A 284 -15.55 -5.48 -15.61
C ALA A 284 -14.88 -4.15 -15.97
N ARG A 285 -13.56 -4.17 -16.05
CA ARG A 285 -12.79 -3.04 -16.56
C ARG A 285 -12.77 -3.07 -18.07
N THR A 286 -12.74 -1.90 -18.67
CA THR A 286 -12.67 -1.79 -20.14
C THR A 286 -11.25 -1.59 -20.61
N TRP A 287 -10.94 -2.05 -21.83
CA TRP A 287 -9.66 -1.72 -22.48
C TRP A 287 -9.46 -0.20 -22.64
N ARG A 288 -10.57 0.55 -22.75
CA ARG A 288 -10.53 2.02 -22.79
C ARG A 288 -9.92 2.62 -21.53
N GLU A 289 -10.14 2.03 -20.35
CA GLU A 289 -9.46 2.46 -19.12
C GLU A 289 -7.94 2.25 -19.23
N ILE A 290 -7.49 1.14 -19.83
CA ILE A 290 -6.07 0.89 -20.08
C ILE A 290 -5.48 1.96 -20.99
N GLU A 291 -6.15 2.31 -22.07
CA GLU A 291 -5.72 3.40 -22.96
C GLU A 291 -5.60 4.74 -22.21
N VAL A 292 -6.58 5.04 -21.36
CA VAL A 292 -6.61 6.28 -20.57
C VAL A 292 -5.48 6.34 -19.55
N PHE A 293 -5.23 5.26 -18.82
CA PHE A 293 -4.23 5.23 -17.74
C PHE A 293 -2.84 4.76 -18.17
N SER A 294 -2.64 4.43 -19.46
CA SER A 294 -1.33 4.06 -19.98
C SER A 294 -0.38 5.27 -19.97
N PRO A 295 0.77 5.15 -19.30
CA PRO A 295 1.80 6.19 -19.29
C PRO A 295 2.38 6.42 -20.69
N PRO A 296 2.51 7.68 -21.14
CA PRO A 296 3.27 7.97 -22.34
C PRO A 296 4.78 7.83 -22.07
N VAL A 297 5.60 7.75 -23.12
CA VAL A 297 7.05 7.52 -22.98
C VAL A 297 7.74 8.62 -22.16
N ASN A 298 7.30 9.88 -22.29
CA ASN A 298 7.80 10.99 -21.48
C ASN A 298 7.49 10.83 -19.98
N GLY A 299 6.48 10.06 -19.60
CA GLY A 299 6.24 9.69 -18.20
C GLY A 299 7.44 9.01 -17.52
N LEU A 300 8.35 8.38 -18.29
CA LEU A 300 9.57 7.76 -17.75
C LEU A 300 10.58 8.76 -17.17
N TRP A 301 10.51 10.03 -17.56
CA TRP A 301 11.37 11.09 -17.03
C TRP A 301 10.60 12.25 -16.40
N THR A 302 9.25 12.25 -16.45
CA THR A 302 8.46 13.26 -15.74
C THR A 302 8.28 12.89 -14.26
N ALA A 303 8.85 13.70 -13.39
CA ALA A 303 8.74 13.67 -11.93
C ALA A 303 7.42 14.30 -11.43
N PRO A 304 6.87 13.76 -10.32
CA PRO A 304 5.70 14.33 -9.65
C PRO A 304 5.97 15.66 -8.96
N TYR A 305 4.92 16.47 -8.80
CA TYR A 305 4.95 17.75 -8.05
C TYR A 305 5.26 17.53 -6.57
N GLU A 306 5.08 16.31 -6.09
CA GLU A 306 5.32 15.91 -4.71
C GLU A 306 6.78 15.58 -4.42
N THR A 307 7.67 15.81 -5.38
CA THR A 307 9.12 15.89 -5.13
C THR A 307 9.55 17.32 -4.85
N TRP A 308 10.48 17.54 -3.93
CA TRP A 308 11.02 18.87 -3.66
C TRP A 308 12.00 19.33 -4.74
N LEU A 309 12.88 18.42 -5.21
CA LEU A 309 14.01 18.76 -6.07
C LEU A 309 13.61 19.08 -7.52
N TRP A 310 12.61 18.39 -8.06
CA TRP A 310 12.30 18.44 -9.50
C TRP A 310 11.25 19.49 -9.86
N VAL A 311 10.59 20.09 -8.86
CA VAL A 311 9.59 21.14 -9.09
C VAL A 311 10.21 22.30 -9.88
N GLU A 312 9.46 22.82 -10.85
CA GLU A 312 9.87 23.92 -11.74
C GLU A 312 11.10 23.62 -12.62
N THR A 313 11.48 22.34 -12.75
CA THR A 313 12.52 21.89 -13.69
C THR A 313 11.91 21.29 -14.95
N ILE A 314 12.75 21.03 -15.96
CA ILE A 314 12.35 20.30 -17.18
C ILE A 314 11.82 18.88 -16.90
N PHE A 315 12.13 18.31 -15.73
CA PHE A 315 11.65 17.00 -15.32
C PHE A 315 10.25 17.06 -14.71
N ASN A 316 9.61 18.22 -14.53
CA ASN A 316 8.30 18.34 -13.88
C ASN A 316 7.25 19.02 -14.77
N ASP A 317 7.41 18.93 -16.10
CA ASP A 317 6.44 19.45 -17.06
C ASP A 317 5.28 18.46 -17.29
N HIS A 318 4.16 18.70 -16.60
CA HIS A 318 2.95 17.89 -16.70
C HIS A 318 2.07 18.26 -17.90
N SER A 319 2.33 19.38 -18.59
CA SER A 319 1.53 19.82 -19.75
C SER A 319 1.59 18.84 -20.92
N THR A 320 2.62 18.00 -20.94
CA THR A 320 2.86 16.96 -21.94
C THR A 320 2.30 15.59 -21.53
N ILE A 321 1.68 15.48 -20.36
CA ILE A 321 1.07 14.25 -19.84
C ILE A 321 -0.45 14.36 -20.00
N PRO A 322 -1.11 13.45 -20.75
CA PRO A 322 -2.55 13.52 -20.96
C PRO A 322 -3.36 13.35 -19.66
N GLU A 323 -4.47 14.08 -19.53
CA GLU A 323 -5.52 13.84 -18.53
C GLU A 323 -6.53 12.78 -19.02
N PRO A 324 -7.31 12.12 -18.14
CA PRO A 324 -7.24 12.16 -16.67
C PRO A 324 -6.09 11.30 -16.11
N GLY A 325 -5.75 11.50 -14.84
CA GLY A 325 -4.95 10.56 -14.06
C GLY A 325 -3.44 10.72 -14.25
N ILE A 326 -2.95 11.97 -14.32
CA ILE A 326 -1.53 12.29 -14.51
C ILE A 326 -0.64 11.50 -13.54
N GLY A 327 -0.99 11.44 -12.25
CA GLY A 327 -0.17 10.75 -11.22
C GLY A 327 0.11 9.28 -11.52
N GLU A 328 -0.83 8.55 -12.13
CA GLU A 328 -0.66 7.15 -12.53
C GLU A 328 0.27 6.98 -13.75
N LYS A 329 0.54 8.07 -14.48
CA LYS A 329 1.35 8.12 -15.71
C LYS A 329 2.79 8.61 -15.47
N LEU A 330 3.09 9.13 -14.29
CA LEU A 330 4.44 9.55 -13.93
C LEU A 330 5.21 8.32 -13.45
N LEU A 331 6.27 7.94 -14.15
CA LEU A 331 7.04 6.70 -13.91
C LEU A 331 8.47 6.94 -13.44
N PHE A 332 8.88 8.21 -13.31
CA PHE A 332 10.27 8.57 -13.07
C PHE A 332 10.83 7.95 -11.77
N PRO A 333 11.85 7.08 -11.83
CA PRO A 333 12.39 6.40 -10.65
C PRO A 333 13.49 7.20 -9.94
N GLY A 334 13.94 8.34 -10.50
CA GLY A 334 15.09 9.12 -10.05
C GLY A 334 16.29 9.03 -11.00
N LEU A 335 17.01 10.14 -11.19
CA LEU A 335 18.13 10.20 -12.12
C LEU A 335 19.36 9.45 -11.57
N VAL A 336 19.63 9.59 -10.27
CA VAL A 336 20.75 8.92 -9.59
C VAL A 336 20.67 7.40 -9.74
N VAL A 337 19.50 6.79 -9.52
CA VAL A 337 19.36 5.34 -9.66
C VAL A 337 19.51 4.91 -11.11
N VAL A 338 18.95 5.65 -12.08
CA VAL A 338 19.07 5.31 -13.51
C VAL A 338 20.53 5.33 -13.95
N LEU A 339 21.27 6.39 -13.64
CA LEU A 339 22.68 6.52 -14.01
C LEU A 339 23.54 5.41 -13.38
N LEU A 340 23.36 5.16 -12.07
CA LEU A 340 24.12 4.12 -11.37
C LEU A 340 23.73 2.71 -11.81
N ALA A 341 22.47 2.47 -12.18
CA ALA A 341 22.03 1.19 -12.70
C ALA A 341 22.62 0.91 -14.08
N VAL A 342 22.68 1.91 -14.97
CA VAL A 342 23.36 1.81 -16.27
C VAL A 342 24.84 1.49 -16.07
N ILE A 343 25.53 2.21 -15.19
CA ILE A 343 26.91 1.88 -14.79
C ILE A 343 26.98 0.44 -14.26
N GLY A 344 26.03 0.04 -13.43
CA GLY A 344 25.89 -1.29 -12.84
C GLY A 344 25.72 -2.45 -13.83
N LEU A 345 25.32 -2.18 -15.08
CA LEU A 345 25.31 -3.19 -16.14
C LEU A 345 26.73 -3.54 -16.58
N PHE A 346 27.65 -2.57 -16.55
CA PHE A 346 29.03 -2.71 -17.04
C PHE A 346 30.03 -2.95 -15.90
N VAL A 347 29.95 -2.15 -14.84
CA VAL A 347 30.81 -2.15 -13.66
C VAL A 347 30.00 -2.56 -12.45
N SER A 348 30.24 -3.76 -11.92
CA SER A 348 29.42 -4.29 -10.83
C SER A 348 30.10 -5.39 -10.04
N ALA A 349 29.69 -5.50 -8.79
CA ALA A 349 30.04 -6.55 -7.86
C ALA A 349 29.55 -7.95 -8.25
N TRP A 350 28.68 -8.05 -9.27
CA TRP A 350 27.99 -9.28 -9.64
C TRP A 350 28.33 -9.74 -11.06
N ARG A 351 28.16 -11.05 -11.29
CA ARG A 351 28.45 -11.71 -12.56
C ARG A 351 27.56 -11.17 -13.69
N VAL A 352 28.07 -11.18 -14.93
CA VAL A 352 27.36 -10.74 -16.15
C VAL A 352 25.94 -11.30 -16.23
N ARG A 353 25.74 -12.59 -15.97
CA ARG A 353 24.42 -13.24 -16.04
C ARG A 353 23.38 -12.61 -15.11
N VAL A 354 23.80 -12.22 -13.90
CA VAL A 354 22.90 -11.55 -12.93
C VAL A 354 22.54 -10.17 -13.43
N ARG A 355 23.52 -9.42 -13.96
CA ARG A 355 23.31 -8.07 -14.50
C ARG A 355 22.36 -8.07 -15.68
N VAL A 356 22.55 -9.03 -16.60
CA VAL A 356 21.64 -9.22 -17.74
C VAL A 356 20.24 -9.56 -17.25
N LEU A 357 20.09 -10.48 -16.28
CA LEU A 357 18.78 -10.83 -15.74
C LEU A 357 18.08 -9.63 -15.07
N LEU A 358 18.79 -8.85 -14.26
CA LEU A 358 18.24 -7.63 -13.67
C LEU A 358 17.90 -6.59 -14.73
N GLY A 359 18.76 -6.38 -15.72
CA GLY A 359 18.51 -5.46 -16.84
C GLY A 359 17.30 -5.89 -17.68
N SER A 360 17.15 -7.17 -17.97
CA SER A 360 15.98 -7.72 -18.66
C SER A 360 14.70 -7.54 -17.83
N ALA A 361 14.76 -7.70 -16.51
CA ALA A 361 13.63 -7.45 -15.62
C ALA A 361 13.22 -5.96 -15.63
N VAL A 362 14.19 -5.03 -15.66
CA VAL A 362 13.93 -3.59 -15.83
C VAL A 362 13.22 -3.34 -17.16
N VAL A 363 13.78 -3.81 -18.27
CA VAL A 363 13.22 -3.58 -19.62
C VAL A 363 11.81 -4.14 -19.73
N LEU A 364 11.58 -5.39 -19.30
CA LEU A 364 10.26 -6.02 -19.34
C LEU A 364 9.24 -5.23 -18.50
N SER A 365 9.60 -4.81 -17.29
CA SER A 365 8.70 -4.08 -16.40
C SER A 365 8.38 -2.69 -16.94
N VAL A 366 9.37 -1.98 -17.50
CA VAL A 366 9.16 -0.68 -18.14
C VAL A 366 8.24 -0.82 -19.35
N VAL A 367 8.51 -1.79 -20.23
CA VAL A 367 7.68 -2.07 -21.40
C VAL A 367 6.23 -2.36 -21.02
N LEU A 368 6.01 -3.22 -20.04
CA LEU A 368 4.65 -3.50 -19.54
C LEU A 368 4.02 -2.27 -18.89
N SER A 369 4.80 -1.44 -18.20
CA SER A 369 4.29 -0.24 -17.54
C SER A 369 3.80 0.84 -18.50
N LEU A 370 4.30 0.88 -19.74
CA LEU A 370 3.85 1.82 -20.77
C LEU A 370 2.47 1.48 -21.35
N GLY A 371 1.94 0.28 -21.06
CA GLY A 371 0.61 -0.15 -21.51
C GLY A 371 0.47 -0.05 -23.02
N VAL A 372 -0.55 0.67 -23.50
CA VAL A 372 -0.83 0.81 -24.94
C VAL A 372 0.21 1.62 -25.71
N ASN A 373 1.02 2.44 -25.03
CA ASN A 373 2.01 3.31 -25.67
C ASN A 373 3.27 2.56 -26.12
N PHE A 374 3.34 1.24 -25.94
CA PHE A 374 4.40 0.39 -26.48
C PHE A 374 3.81 -0.78 -27.28
N LEU A 375 4.17 -0.88 -28.56
CA LEU A 375 3.66 -1.91 -29.50
C LEU A 375 2.13 -2.05 -29.45
N ASP A 376 1.42 -0.93 -29.40
CA ASP A 376 -0.05 -0.85 -29.29
C ASP A 376 -0.64 -1.67 -28.11
N GLY A 377 0.18 -1.90 -27.07
CA GLY A 377 -0.20 -2.67 -25.90
C GLY A 377 -0.21 -4.18 -26.10
N ALA A 378 0.29 -4.73 -27.21
CA ALA A 378 0.20 -6.16 -27.51
C ALA A 378 0.70 -7.08 -26.36
N LEU A 379 1.78 -6.68 -25.69
CA LEU A 379 2.32 -7.42 -24.54
C LEU A 379 1.42 -7.33 -23.31
N TYR A 380 0.90 -6.13 -23.01
CA TYR A 380 -0.02 -5.95 -21.89
C TYR A 380 -1.36 -6.63 -22.16
N ARG A 381 -1.84 -6.59 -23.40
CA ARG A 381 -3.05 -7.24 -23.89
C ARG A 381 -2.98 -8.75 -23.74
N PHE A 382 -1.83 -9.36 -24.01
CA PHE A 382 -1.62 -10.78 -23.75
C PHE A 382 -1.82 -11.12 -22.26
N LEU A 383 -1.30 -10.31 -21.34
CA LEU A 383 -1.52 -10.53 -19.92
C LEU A 383 -3.01 -10.35 -19.57
N TRP A 384 -3.62 -9.28 -20.08
CA TRP A 384 -5.03 -8.96 -19.90
C TRP A 384 -5.98 -10.09 -20.35
N ASP A 385 -5.74 -10.68 -21.52
CA ASP A 385 -6.63 -11.69 -22.10
C ASP A 385 -6.41 -13.10 -21.52
N PHE A 386 -5.20 -13.42 -21.03
CA PHE A 386 -4.83 -14.80 -20.68
C PHE A 386 -4.44 -15.05 -19.22
N LEU A 387 -4.04 -14.03 -18.45
CA LEU A 387 -3.68 -14.21 -17.05
C LEU A 387 -4.89 -13.96 -16.13
N PRO A 388 -5.30 -14.93 -15.31
CA PRO A 388 -6.41 -14.77 -14.38
C PRO A 388 -6.29 -13.52 -13.50
N GLY A 389 -7.35 -12.71 -13.48
CA GLY A 389 -7.48 -11.49 -12.69
C GLY A 389 -6.70 -10.29 -13.24
N TRP A 390 -5.92 -10.43 -14.32
CA TRP A 390 -5.15 -9.31 -14.89
C TRP A 390 -6.05 -8.27 -15.57
N ASP A 391 -7.24 -8.69 -15.99
CA ASP A 391 -8.35 -7.86 -16.47
C ASP A 391 -8.94 -6.94 -15.38
N ALA A 392 -8.58 -7.11 -14.11
CA ALA A 392 -8.92 -6.16 -13.06
C ALA A 392 -7.96 -4.95 -12.98
N MET A 393 -6.78 -5.02 -13.61
CA MET A 393 -5.71 -4.02 -13.47
C MET A 393 -5.83 -2.90 -14.50
N ARG A 394 -6.34 -1.73 -14.12
CA ARG A 394 -6.53 -0.61 -15.06
C ARG A 394 -5.33 0.31 -15.27
N THR A 395 -4.32 0.28 -14.40
CA THR A 395 -3.19 1.23 -14.39
C THR A 395 -1.85 0.52 -14.64
N PRO A 396 -1.42 0.37 -15.91
CA PRO A 396 -0.15 -0.26 -16.26
C PRO A 396 1.06 0.40 -15.56
N GLY A 397 1.02 1.71 -15.35
CA GLY A 397 2.11 2.48 -14.76
C GLY A 397 2.59 1.98 -13.40
N ARG A 398 1.72 1.34 -12.61
CA ARG A 398 2.10 0.74 -11.32
C ARG A 398 3.13 -0.38 -11.44
N LEU A 399 3.27 -0.98 -12.63
CA LEU A 399 4.28 -2.00 -12.89
C LEU A 399 5.73 -1.48 -12.85
N VAL A 400 5.94 -0.16 -12.88
CA VAL A 400 7.30 0.41 -12.77
C VAL A 400 7.96 0.10 -11.42
N LEU A 401 7.20 -0.22 -10.36
CA LEU A 401 7.74 -0.75 -9.11
C LEU A 401 8.67 -1.96 -9.35
N TRP A 402 8.29 -2.82 -10.30
CA TRP A 402 9.06 -4.01 -10.69
C TRP A 402 10.30 -3.68 -11.53
N ALA A 403 10.40 -2.46 -12.06
CA ALA A 403 11.63 -1.91 -12.63
C ALA A 403 12.51 -1.25 -11.56
N ILE A 404 11.92 -0.53 -10.59
CA ILE A 404 12.65 0.18 -9.53
C ILE A 404 13.48 -0.77 -8.66
N LEU A 405 12.93 -1.93 -8.30
CA LEU A 405 13.65 -2.91 -7.49
C LEU A 405 14.95 -3.43 -8.17
N PRO A 406 14.93 -3.97 -9.41
CA PRO A 406 16.15 -4.37 -10.09
C PRO A 406 17.07 -3.19 -10.46
N LEU A 407 16.54 -1.98 -10.74
CA LEU A 407 17.36 -0.77 -10.89
C LEU A 407 18.16 -0.48 -9.62
N ALA A 408 17.50 -0.49 -8.45
CA ALA A 408 18.14 -0.30 -7.16
C ALA A 408 19.24 -1.35 -6.88
N LEU A 409 19.00 -2.61 -7.27
CA LEU A 409 20.00 -3.67 -7.16
C LEU A 409 21.19 -3.44 -8.11
N LEU A 410 20.96 -3.10 -9.39
CA LEU A 410 22.04 -2.79 -10.33
C LEU A 410 22.92 -1.62 -9.83
N ALA A 411 22.28 -0.56 -9.34
CA ALA A 411 22.97 0.58 -8.73
C ALA A 411 23.78 0.17 -7.49
N ALA A 412 23.23 -0.68 -6.62
CA ALA A 412 23.95 -1.24 -5.48
C ALA A 412 25.17 -2.08 -5.90
N GLY A 413 25.04 -2.86 -6.98
CA GLY A 413 26.14 -3.60 -7.57
C GLY A 413 27.29 -2.69 -8.03
N ALA A 414 26.97 -1.55 -8.65
CA ALA A 414 27.95 -0.54 -9.07
C ALA A 414 28.68 0.08 -7.88
N VAL A 415 27.93 0.60 -6.89
CA VAL A 415 28.50 1.24 -5.69
C VAL A 415 29.37 0.27 -4.89
N THR A 416 28.98 -1.00 -4.81
CA THR A 416 29.78 -2.03 -4.15
C THR A 416 31.12 -2.24 -4.86
N GLU A 417 31.12 -2.26 -6.19
CA GLU A 417 32.36 -2.44 -6.97
C GLU A 417 33.26 -1.20 -6.92
N PHE A 418 32.68 0.00 -6.95
CA PHE A 418 33.45 1.23 -6.73
C PHE A 418 34.15 1.25 -5.38
N GLY A 419 33.47 0.82 -4.32
CA GLY A 419 34.10 0.69 -3.01
C GLY A 419 35.28 -0.29 -3.02
N ARG A 420 35.13 -1.44 -3.67
CA ARG A 420 36.21 -2.42 -3.81
C ARG A 420 37.41 -1.83 -4.58
N LEU A 421 37.15 -1.19 -5.72
CA LEU A 421 38.19 -0.57 -6.54
C LEU A 421 38.92 0.57 -5.82
N LEU A 422 38.22 1.39 -5.03
CA LEU A 422 38.84 2.45 -4.23
C LEU A 422 39.78 1.88 -3.15
N VAL A 423 39.34 0.83 -2.45
CA VAL A 423 40.17 0.15 -1.46
C VAL A 423 41.40 -0.49 -2.11
N ASP A 424 41.23 -1.11 -3.28
CA ASP A 424 42.32 -1.81 -3.96
C ASP A 424 43.32 -0.86 -4.65
N ARG A 425 42.89 0.34 -5.07
CA ARG A 425 43.70 1.25 -5.92
C ARG A 425 44.18 2.51 -5.23
N THR A 426 43.73 2.80 -4.01
CA THR A 426 44.08 4.05 -3.32
C THR A 426 44.61 3.78 -1.91
N GLN A 427 45.35 4.74 -1.36
CA GLN A 427 45.82 4.74 0.04
C GLN A 427 44.86 5.51 0.96
N VAL A 428 43.63 5.78 0.51
CA VAL A 428 42.65 6.54 1.28
C VAL A 428 42.16 5.70 2.46
N ALA A 429 42.02 6.33 3.63
CA ALA A 429 41.52 5.65 4.82
C ALA A 429 40.12 5.06 4.59
N LEU A 430 39.89 3.82 5.04
CA LEU A 430 38.63 3.08 4.86
C LEU A 430 37.40 3.87 5.34
N GLN A 431 37.55 4.68 6.39
CA GLN A 431 36.49 5.53 6.92
C GLN A 431 36.06 6.61 5.92
N LEU A 432 37.01 7.24 5.22
CA LEU A 432 36.72 8.26 4.21
C LEU A 432 36.07 7.64 2.98
N ILE A 433 36.53 6.44 2.55
CA ILE A 433 35.88 5.68 1.48
C ILE A 433 34.43 5.35 1.90
N ALA A 434 34.23 4.91 3.14
CA ALA A 434 32.90 4.57 3.63
C ALA A 434 31.95 5.76 3.65
N ILE A 435 32.42 6.96 4.03
CA ILE A 435 31.65 8.21 4.00
C ILE A 435 31.35 8.61 2.55
N TYR A 436 32.33 8.55 1.66
CA TYR A 436 32.17 8.90 0.25
C TYR A 436 31.11 8.02 -0.45
N LEU A 437 31.09 6.72 -0.15
CA LEU A 437 30.12 5.78 -0.72
C LEU A 437 28.68 6.00 -0.24
N LEU A 438 28.43 6.89 0.74
CA LEU A 438 27.09 7.33 1.10
C LEU A 438 26.55 8.43 0.19
N VAL A 439 27.40 9.14 -0.55
CA VAL A 439 26.98 10.23 -1.45
C VAL A 439 25.89 9.78 -2.44
N PRO A 440 25.99 8.60 -3.09
CA PRO A 440 24.90 8.08 -3.92
C PRO A 440 23.56 7.95 -3.19
N ALA A 441 23.56 7.43 -1.96
CA ALA A 441 22.35 7.24 -1.17
C ALA A 441 21.75 8.59 -0.75
N LEU A 442 22.59 9.57 -0.38
CA LEU A 442 22.17 10.92 -0.07
C LEU A 442 21.61 11.65 -1.30
N ALA A 443 22.25 11.50 -2.46
CA ALA A 443 21.77 12.09 -3.71
C ALA A 443 20.42 11.50 -4.13
N ALA A 444 20.25 10.18 -4.07
CA ALA A 444 18.95 9.53 -4.29
C ALA A 444 17.89 9.98 -3.28
N LEU A 445 18.28 10.20 -2.01
CA LEU A 445 17.38 10.72 -0.99
C LEU A 445 16.94 12.15 -1.30
N LEU A 446 17.83 13.01 -1.81
CA LEU A 446 17.51 14.38 -2.24
C LEU A 446 16.46 14.38 -3.37
N GLU A 447 16.59 13.49 -4.36
CA GLU A 447 15.57 13.33 -5.41
C GLU A 447 14.21 12.91 -4.86
N GLY A 448 14.21 12.17 -3.76
CA GLY A 448 13.05 11.62 -3.08
C GLY A 448 12.56 12.43 -1.87
N ILE A 449 13.06 13.66 -1.64
CA ILE A 449 12.52 14.50 -0.57
C ILE A 449 11.08 14.89 -0.96
N PRO A 450 10.09 14.55 -0.13
CA PRO A 450 8.71 14.79 -0.47
C PRO A 450 8.28 16.22 -0.18
N ARG A 451 7.39 16.74 -1.02
CA ARG A 451 6.62 17.97 -0.83
C ARG A 451 5.16 17.61 -0.59
N TRP A 452 4.84 17.28 0.66
CA TRP A 452 3.51 16.79 1.03
C TRP A 452 2.44 17.89 1.10
N PRO A 453 1.30 17.72 0.41
CA PRO A 453 0.07 18.39 0.82
C PRO A 453 -0.43 17.74 2.12
N HIS A 454 -0.74 18.57 3.12
CA HIS A 454 -1.34 18.14 4.38
C HIS A 454 -2.68 18.82 4.54
N VAL A 455 -3.70 18.06 4.96
CA VAL A 455 -5.05 18.57 5.16
C VAL A 455 -5.53 18.18 6.55
N GLN A 456 -6.28 19.08 7.19
CA GLN A 456 -7.00 18.76 8.42
C GLN A 456 -8.17 17.83 8.10
N THR A 457 -8.25 16.73 8.84
CA THR A 457 -9.37 15.79 8.69
C THR A 457 -10.65 16.43 9.23
N PRO A 458 -11.75 16.44 8.46
CA PRO A 458 -13.01 17.03 8.90
C PRO A 458 -13.59 16.21 10.06
N GLY A 459 -13.71 16.80 11.24
CA GLY A 459 -14.43 16.17 12.36
C GLY A 459 -15.92 16.02 12.04
N ILE A 460 -16.57 14.98 12.59
CA ILE A 460 -18.01 14.80 12.45
C ILE A 460 -18.77 16.00 13.04
N PRO A 461 -19.72 16.61 12.30
CA PRO A 461 -20.59 17.64 12.86
C PRO A 461 -21.49 17.05 13.97
N PRO A 462 -21.72 17.75 15.10
CA PRO A 462 -22.57 17.25 16.18
C PRO A 462 -23.98 16.84 15.74
N ASP A 463 -24.52 17.53 14.74
CA ASP A 463 -25.85 17.24 14.19
C ASP A 463 -25.87 15.91 13.42
N VAL A 464 -24.80 15.62 12.65
CA VAL A 464 -24.64 14.34 11.93
C VAL A 464 -24.41 13.21 12.92
N ALA A 465 -23.56 13.42 13.95
CA ALA A 465 -23.31 12.45 15.00
C ALA A 465 -24.61 12.03 15.71
N ARG A 466 -25.47 13.01 16.08
CA ARG A 466 -26.79 12.72 16.67
C ARG A 466 -27.67 11.88 15.76
N VAL A 467 -27.64 12.12 14.44
CA VAL A 467 -28.41 11.28 13.51
C VAL A 467 -27.90 9.85 13.52
N PHE A 468 -26.58 9.64 13.45
CA PHE A 468 -25.97 8.30 13.45
C PHE A 468 -26.26 7.53 14.75
N GLU A 469 -26.28 8.21 15.89
CA GLU A 469 -26.64 7.61 17.18
C GLU A 469 -28.13 7.23 17.28
N GLN A 470 -29.01 8.02 16.69
CA GLN A 470 -30.47 7.88 16.85
C GLN A 470 -31.13 6.92 15.85
N THR A 471 -30.46 6.54 14.76
CA THR A 471 -31.06 5.71 13.72
C THR A 471 -30.25 4.46 13.42
N GLN A 472 -30.95 3.33 13.33
CA GLN A 472 -30.42 2.07 12.81
C GLN A 472 -30.89 1.80 11.37
N GLU A 473 -31.81 2.63 10.86
CA GLU A 473 -32.30 2.57 9.48
C GLU A 473 -31.25 3.07 8.49
N PRO A 474 -31.25 2.59 7.24
CA PRO A 474 -30.39 3.09 6.18
C PRO A 474 -30.55 4.58 5.93
N ILE A 475 -29.42 5.28 5.79
CA ILE A 475 -29.35 6.72 5.60
C ILE A 475 -28.72 7.01 4.25
N LEU A 476 -29.27 7.99 3.53
CA LEU A 476 -28.61 8.64 2.41
C LEU A 476 -28.15 10.04 2.85
N MET A 477 -26.89 10.36 2.64
CA MET A 477 -26.35 11.70 2.81
C MET A 477 -26.29 12.41 1.46
N LEU A 478 -26.66 13.69 1.44
CA LEU A 478 -26.61 14.54 0.25
C LEU A 478 -25.76 15.80 0.50
N PRO A 479 -25.06 16.26 -0.55
CA PRO A 479 -25.02 15.70 -1.90
C PRO A 479 -24.18 14.43 -2.03
N ILE A 480 -24.56 13.55 -2.96
CA ILE A 480 -23.66 12.50 -3.46
C ILE A 480 -22.69 13.17 -4.44
N ASP A 481 -21.42 13.18 -4.10
CA ASP A 481 -20.33 13.58 -4.99
C ASP A 481 -19.02 12.88 -4.59
N ASP A 482 -18.08 12.83 -5.54
CA ASP A 482 -16.82 12.11 -5.39
C ASP A 482 -16.00 12.57 -4.18
N THR A 483 -16.15 13.83 -3.72
CA THR A 483 -15.39 14.37 -2.59
C THR A 483 -16.13 14.29 -1.26
N SER A 484 -17.46 14.41 -1.28
CA SER A 484 -18.28 14.33 -0.07
C SER A 484 -18.41 12.93 0.46
N ASP A 485 -18.52 11.92 -0.40
CA ASP A 485 -18.67 10.54 0.05
C ASP A 485 -17.46 10.05 0.87
N PHE A 486 -16.22 10.46 0.53
CA PHE A 486 -15.05 10.18 1.37
C PHE A 486 -15.17 10.76 2.78
N THR A 487 -15.74 11.96 2.91
CA THR A 487 -15.95 12.60 4.20
C THR A 487 -17.07 11.93 4.99
N TYR A 488 -18.15 11.53 4.32
CA TYR A 488 -19.25 10.80 4.94
C TYR A 488 -18.80 9.42 5.46
N LEU A 489 -17.95 8.71 4.70
CA LEU A 489 -17.32 7.48 5.18
C LEU A 489 -16.48 7.73 6.43
N LEU A 490 -15.65 8.78 6.44
CA LEU A 490 -14.84 9.14 7.61
C LEU A 490 -15.72 9.42 8.84
N TRP A 491 -16.82 10.16 8.68
CA TRP A 491 -17.76 10.42 9.78
C TRP A 491 -18.49 9.16 10.23
N SER A 492 -18.78 8.24 9.30
CA SER A 492 -19.48 6.98 9.60
C SER A 492 -18.70 6.05 10.53
N ILE A 493 -17.40 6.29 10.75
CA ILE A 493 -16.61 5.58 11.77
C ILE A 493 -17.28 5.70 13.16
N GLU A 494 -18.02 6.78 13.40
CA GLU A 494 -18.88 6.92 14.56
C GLU A 494 -20.15 6.06 14.38
N GLY A 495 -20.10 4.83 14.92
CA GLY A 495 -21.22 3.90 15.00
C GLY A 495 -21.45 2.99 13.78
N PHE A 496 -20.81 3.29 12.64
CA PHE A 496 -20.96 2.57 11.37
C PHE A 496 -22.42 2.38 10.94
N PRO A 497 -23.20 3.48 10.81
CA PRO A 497 -24.57 3.40 10.31
C PRO A 497 -24.59 2.87 8.88
N LYS A 498 -25.68 2.22 8.48
CA LYS A 498 -25.88 1.78 7.08
C LYS A 498 -26.04 3.01 6.18
N LEU A 499 -25.05 3.27 5.34
CA LEU A 499 -25.04 4.36 4.38
C LEU A 499 -25.30 3.86 2.97
N ALA A 500 -26.21 4.53 2.27
CA ALA A 500 -26.36 4.38 0.82
C ALA A 500 -25.14 4.96 0.07
N ASN A 501 -24.47 5.95 0.66
CA ASN A 501 -23.23 6.54 0.18
C ASN A 501 -22.08 5.55 0.22
N GLY A 502 -21.04 5.82 -0.56
CA GLY A 502 -19.80 5.07 -0.55
C GLY A 502 -18.84 5.57 -1.61
N ASN A 503 -17.58 5.19 -1.49
CA ASN A 503 -16.58 5.47 -2.52
C ASN A 503 -15.61 4.30 -2.61
N SER A 504 -15.32 3.83 -3.82
CA SER A 504 -14.35 2.75 -4.04
C SER A 504 -13.94 2.68 -5.52
N GLY A 505 -13.17 1.65 -5.88
CA GLY A 505 -12.81 1.41 -7.28
C GLY A 505 -13.99 1.02 -8.17
N ASN A 506 -15.06 0.45 -7.61
CA ASN A 506 -16.25 0.00 -8.34
C ASN A 506 -17.53 0.51 -7.69
N PHE A 507 -18.56 0.78 -8.49
CA PHE A 507 -19.83 1.33 -8.01
C PHE A 507 -20.97 0.37 -8.37
N PRO A 508 -21.71 -0.17 -7.39
CA PRO A 508 -22.77 -1.15 -7.66
C PRO A 508 -23.95 -0.48 -8.39
N PRO A 509 -24.73 -1.23 -9.18
CA PRO A 509 -25.86 -0.68 -9.95
C PRO A 509 -26.86 0.10 -9.09
N GLN A 510 -27.12 -0.35 -7.86
CA GLN A 510 -28.01 0.32 -6.91
C GLN A 510 -27.51 1.72 -6.53
N TYR A 511 -26.20 1.89 -6.29
CA TYR A 511 -25.61 3.20 -6.02
C TYR A 511 -25.72 4.11 -7.25
N GLN A 512 -25.49 3.59 -8.46
CA GLN A 512 -25.62 4.37 -9.69
C GLN A 512 -27.05 4.88 -9.89
N GLU A 513 -28.04 4.02 -9.66
CA GLU A 513 -29.46 4.40 -9.71
C GLU A 513 -29.80 5.48 -8.67
N ILE A 514 -29.41 5.26 -7.41
CA ILE A 514 -29.62 6.21 -6.31
C ILE A 514 -28.95 7.56 -6.62
N SER A 515 -27.70 7.55 -7.08
CA SER A 515 -26.95 8.76 -7.43
C SER A 515 -27.61 9.53 -8.58
N GLU A 516 -28.11 8.83 -9.61
CA GLU A 516 -28.81 9.47 -10.73
C GLU A 516 -30.11 10.15 -10.27
N VAL A 517 -30.99 9.42 -9.59
CA VAL A 517 -32.33 9.93 -9.25
C VAL A 517 -32.28 11.00 -8.16
N THR A 518 -31.28 10.96 -7.29
CA THR A 518 -31.18 11.93 -6.19
C THR A 518 -30.70 13.30 -6.65
N ARG A 519 -30.19 13.45 -7.88
CA ARG A 519 -29.86 14.76 -8.46
C ARG A 519 -31.04 15.74 -8.45
N THR A 520 -32.26 15.24 -8.61
CA THR A 520 -33.51 16.01 -8.59
C THR A 520 -34.32 15.86 -7.30
N PHE A 521 -33.81 15.09 -6.31
CA PHE A 521 -34.49 14.91 -5.03
C PHE A 521 -34.77 16.25 -4.33
N PRO A 522 -35.94 16.47 -3.72
CA PRO A 522 -37.05 15.54 -3.62
C PRO A 522 -38.01 15.65 -4.80
N ASP A 523 -38.33 14.50 -5.41
CA ASP A 523 -39.41 14.31 -6.37
C ASP A 523 -40.00 12.90 -6.23
N GLN A 524 -41.13 12.62 -6.90
CA GLN A 524 -41.79 11.32 -6.77
C GLN A 524 -40.90 10.14 -7.21
N ARG A 525 -40.12 10.30 -8.29
CA ARG A 525 -39.22 9.24 -8.82
C ARG A 525 -38.14 8.89 -7.81
N SER A 526 -37.43 9.89 -7.30
CA SER A 526 -36.37 9.71 -6.30
C SER A 526 -36.92 9.13 -5.00
N ILE A 527 -38.10 9.56 -4.55
CA ILE A 527 -38.77 8.98 -3.40
C ILE A 527 -39.07 7.49 -3.61
N ASP A 528 -39.69 7.12 -4.73
CA ASP A 528 -40.09 5.73 -5.00
C ASP A 528 -38.86 4.80 -5.08
N VAL A 529 -37.77 5.26 -5.70
CA VAL A 529 -36.51 4.51 -5.79
C VAL A 529 -35.84 4.36 -4.42
N LEU A 530 -35.75 5.44 -3.63
CA LEU A 530 -35.24 5.34 -2.26
C LEU A 530 -36.12 4.39 -1.44
N LYS A 531 -37.45 4.44 -1.63
CA LYS A 531 -38.36 3.53 -0.94
C LYS A 531 -38.14 2.08 -1.32
N HIS A 532 -37.91 1.80 -2.60
CA HIS A 532 -37.64 0.47 -3.14
C HIS A 532 -36.40 -0.15 -2.50
N HIS A 533 -35.33 0.63 -2.32
CA HIS A 533 -34.10 0.20 -1.66
C HIS A 533 -34.17 0.25 -0.12
N GLY A 534 -35.33 0.57 0.47
CA GLY A 534 -35.52 0.61 1.92
C GLY A 534 -34.92 1.85 2.60
N ILE A 535 -34.54 2.88 1.84
CA ILE A 535 -34.00 4.14 2.36
C ILE A 535 -35.16 5.10 2.62
N ARG A 536 -35.34 5.47 3.89
CA ARG A 536 -36.39 6.41 4.32
C ARG A 536 -35.84 7.73 4.88
N LYS A 537 -34.56 7.77 5.25
CA LYS A 537 -33.91 8.94 5.84
C LYS A 537 -32.88 9.52 4.89
N VAL A 538 -33.07 10.78 4.52
CA VAL A 538 -32.09 11.55 3.73
C VAL A 538 -31.60 12.73 4.55
N VAL A 539 -30.28 12.88 4.68
CA VAL A 539 -29.64 13.93 5.47
C VAL A 539 -28.85 14.83 4.53
N VAL A 540 -29.25 16.09 4.41
CA VAL A 540 -28.50 17.09 3.68
C VAL A 540 -27.61 17.86 4.65
N VAL A 541 -26.32 17.96 4.36
CA VAL A 541 -25.37 18.74 5.17
C VAL A 541 -25.11 20.08 4.49
N LYS A 542 -25.62 21.17 5.06
CA LYS A 542 -25.65 22.50 4.42
C LYS A 542 -24.25 23.07 4.16
N SER A 543 -23.30 22.82 5.06
CA SER A 543 -21.91 23.27 4.93
C SER A 543 -21.11 22.61 3.79
N ARG A 544 -21.62 21.54 3.17
CA ARG A 544 -20.96 20.87 2.05
C ARG A 544 -21.27 21.57 0.72
N PRO A 545 -20.39 21.45 -0.31
CA PRO A 545 -20.67 21.98 -1.64
C PRO A 545 -22.07 21.55 -2.11
N TYR A 546 -22.87 22.47 -2.67
CA TYR A 546 -24.27 22.24 -3.08
C TYR A 546 -25.27 21.87 -1.95
N GLY A 547 -24.83 21.75 -0.69
CA GLY A 547 -25.69 21.37 0.43
C GLY A 547 -26.84 22.33 0.67
N VAL A 548 -26.60 23.64 0.54
CA VAL A 548 -27.64 24.68 0.65
C VAL A 548 -28.70 24.52 -0.45
N ASP A 549 -28.27 24.19 -1.68
CA ASP A 549 -29.17 24.03 -2.82
C ASP A 549 -30.13 22.85 -2.59
N PHE A 550 -29.61 21.72 -2.08
CA PHE A 550 -30.44 20.58 -1.70
C PHE A 550 -31.37 20.90 -0.51
N ALA A 551 -30.86 21.58 0.50
CA ALA A 551 -31.60 21.94 1.71
C ALA A 551 -32.78 22.88 1.44
N ALA A 552 -32.69 23.71 0.40
CA ALA A 552 -33.70 24.69 0.00
C ALA A 552 -34.83 24.12 -0.88
N ARG A 553 -34.74 22.86 -1.33
CA ARG A 553 -35.72 22.30 -2.27
C ARG A 553 -37.10 22.10 -1.62
N PRO A 554 -38.20 22.43 -2.34
CA PRO A 554 -39.55 22.35 -1.79
C PRO A 554 -40.02 20.89 -1.65
N VAL A 555 -40.79 20.62 -0.59
CA VAL A 555 -41.40 19.29 -0.32
C VAL A 555 -42.93 19.29 -0.46
N ALA A 556 -43.52 20.40 -0.88
CA ALA A 556 -44.98 20.54 -0.96
C ALA A 556 -45.58 19.51 -1.93
N GLY A 557 -46.57 18.75 -1.45
CA GLY A 557 -47.25 17.72 -2.24
C GLY A 557 -46.48 16.39 -2.36
N LEU A 558 -45.33 16.25 -1.69
CA LEU A 558 -44.56 15.02 -1.64
C LEU A 558 -44.74 14.33 -0.28
N PRO A 559 -44.69 12.99 -0.21
CA PRO A 559 -44.76 12.23 1.04
C PRO A 559 -43.40 12.28 1.77
N VAL A 560 -42.97 13.48 2.15
CA VAL A 560 -41.68 13.72 2.81
C VAL A 560 -41.85 14.76 3.91
N GLU A 561 -41.43 14.43 5.12
CA GLU A 561 -41.29 15.36 6.22
C GLU A 561 -39.90 16.01 6.18
N ARG A 562 -39.83 17.34 6.26
CA ARG A 562 -38.58 18.11 6.29
C ARG A 562 -38.39 18.72 7.68
N VAL A 563 -37.30 18.36 8.34
CA VAL A 563 -36.90 18.90 9.65
C VAL A 563 -35.52 19.53 9.52
N GLU A 564 -35.41 20.81 9.86
CA GLU A 564 -34.15 21.55 9.82
C GLU A 564 -33.56 21.67 11.23
N GLU A 565 -32.30 21.23 11.39
CA GLU A 565 -31.59 21.20 12.67
C GLU A 565 -30.14 21.63 12.47
N GLY A 566 -29.76 22.80 12.99
CA GLY A 566 -28.37 23.26 12.93
C GLY A 566 -27.83 23.32 11.50
N ASP A 567 -26.77 22.57 11.21
CA ASP A 567 -26.14 22.49 9.88
C ASP A 567 -26.78 21.45 8.95
N ILE A 568 -27.78 20.68 9.40
CA ILE A 568 -28.40 19.63 8.59
C ILE A 568 -29.88 19.91 8.30
N VAL A 569 -30.37 19.33 7.19
CA VAL A 569 -31.79 19.15 6.93
C VAL A 569 -32.06 17.66 6.78
N LYS A 570 -32.96 17.15 7.62
CA LYS A 570 -33.42 15.76 7.59
C LYS A 570 -34.71 15.68 6.80
N PHE A 571 -34.74 14.81 5.82
CA PHE A 571 -35.93 14.44 5.07
C PHE A 571 -36.31 13.01 5.46
N THR A 572 -37.52 12.84 5.99
CA THR A 572 -38.09 11.54 6.33
C THR A 572 -39.17 11.23 5.31
N ILE A 573 -38.94 10.23 4.48
CA ILE A 573 -39.92 9.77 3.49
C ILE A 573 -41.05 9.03 4.24
N THR A 574 -42.29 9.50 4.10
CA THR A 574 -43.47 8.95 4.78
C THR A 574 -44.24 7.98 3.88
N GLY A 575 -44.82 6.95 4.48
CA GLY A 575 -45.45 5.82 3.80
C GLY A 575 -44.44 4.91 3.08
#